data_AF-A0A9E6R669-F1
#
_entry.id   AF-A0A9E6R669-F1
#
_cell.length_a   1.000
_cell.length_b   1.000
_cell.length_c   1.000
_cell.angle_alpha   90.00
_cell.angle_beta   90.00
_cell.angle_gamma   90.00
#
_symmetry.space_group_name_H-M   'P 1'
#
loop_
_entity.id
_entity.type
_entity.pdbx_description
1 polymer ?
#
loop_
_entity_poly.entity_id
_entity_poly.type
_entity_poly.pdbx_seq_one_letter_code
_entity_poly.pdbx_strand_id
1 'polypeptide(L)'
;MGLGSGHPMIVGGAGSPAALALEMAGGVNATGHFSGWKALKNDQVAALEPEAVVALSIGAPLLAADVSAHPALKGTAAARENRVAVADALAFTGFGPRTAHVIAAAAQAIYPDARFRPLPRREWLEDDLVSL
;
A
#
# COMPACT_ATOMS: atom_id res chain seq x y z
N MET A 1 -0.08 8.27 13.44
CA MET A 1 0.59 7.20 14.23
C MET A 1 1.79 6.74 13.42
N GLY A 2 2.99 6.69 14.01
CA GLY A 2 4.23 6.33 13.30
C GLY A 2 4.49 4.82 13.28
N LEU A 3 5.28 4.38 12.30
CA LEU A 3 5.82 3.02 12.19
C LEU A 3 6.88 2.79 13.27
N GLY A 4 6.47 2.57 14.52
CA GLY A 4 7.38 2.20 15.60
C GLY A 4 7.65 0.69 15.58
N SER A 5 8.92 0.28 15.69
CA SER A 5 9.40 -1.11 15.60
C SER A 5 8.81 -2.12 16.60
N GLY A 6 8.05 -1.66 17.60
CA GLY A 6 7.34 -2.50 18.58
C GLY A 6 5.81 -2.42 18.52
N HIS A 7 5.23 -1.60 17.65
CA HIS A 7 3.78 -1.46 17.54
C HIS A 7 3.22 -2.45 16.53
N PRO A 8 2.06 -3.06 16.79
CA PRO A 8 1.41 -3.93 15.82
C PRO A 8 1.06 -3.14 14.56
N MET A 9 1.27 -3.74 13.39
CA MET A 9 0.86 -3.16 12.12
C MET A 9 -0.60 -3.48 11.85
N ILE A 10 -1.36 -2.48 11.42
CA ILE A 10 -2.74 -2.67 11.01
C ILE A 10 -2.76 -3.02 9.53
N VAL A 11 -3.36 -4.15 9.19
CA VAL A 11 -3.51 -4.63 7.80
C VAL A 11 -4.97 -4.67 7.39
N GLY A 12 -5.23 -4.48 6.09
CA GLY A 12 -6.57 -4.57 5.49
C GLY A 12 -6.83 -5.96 4.92
N GLY A 13 -7.56 -6.80 5.66
CA GLY A 13 -8.01 -8.12 5.21
C GLY A 13 -9.26 -8.08 4.32
N ALA A 14 -9.86 -9.23 4.06
CA ALA A 14 -11.08 -9.40 3.27
C ALA A 14 -12.22 -8.50 3.77
N GLY A 15 -12.98 -7.94 2.81
CA GLY A 15 -14.07 -7.00 3.07
C GLY A 15 -13.62 -5.61 3.52
N SER A 16 -12.31 -5.35 3.66
CA SER A 16 -11.81 -4.01 3.87
C SER A 16 -11.79 -3.21 2.56
N PRO A 17 -11.96 -1.88 2.60
CA PRO A 17 -11.76 -1.03 1.43
C PRO A 17 -10.37 -1.15 0.81
N ALA A 18 -9.33 -1.35 1.64
CA ALA A 18 -7.97 -1.55 1.15
C ALA A 18 -7.81 -2.85 0.35
N ALA A 19 -8.52 -3.92 0.73
CA ALA A 19 -8.53 -5.16 -0.05
C ALA A 19 -9.14 -4.94 -1.45
N LEU A 20 -10.30 -4.29 -1.53
CA LEU A 20 -10.93 -3.98 -2.82
C LEU A 20 -10.06 -3.06 -3.69
N ALA A 21 -9.42 -2.06 -3.09
CA ALA A 21 -8.48 -1.20 -3.79
C ALA A 21 -7.28 -1.99 -4.34
N LEU A 22 -6.71 -2.88 -3.55
CA LEU A 22 -5.60 -3.74 -3.98
C LEU A 22 -6.01 -4.67 -5.13
N GLU A 23 -7.21 -5.25 -5.05
CA GLU A 23 -7.79 -6.08 -6.13
C GLU A 23 -7.97 -5.28 -7.44
N MET A 24 -8.45 -4.04 -7.36
CA MET A 24 -8.55 -3.15 -8.54
C MET A 24 -7.19 -2.81 -9.14
N ALA A 25 -6.13 -2.78 -8.32
CA ALA A 25 -4.76 -2.61 -8.80
C ALA A 25 -4.18 -3.91 -9.41
N GLY A 26 -4.93 -5.01 -9.41
CA GLY A 26 -4.52 -6.33 -9.90
C GLY A 26 -3.81 -7.19 -8.86
N GLY A 27 -3.61 -6.69 -7.64
CA GLY A 27 -2.87 -7.40 -6.59
C GLY A 27 -3.68 -8.51 -5.92
N VAL A 28 -2.96 -9.51 -5.40
CA VAL A 28 -3.52 -10.55 -4.52
C VAL A 28 -3.27 -10.14 -3.07
N ASN A 29 -4.33 -10.05 -2.26
CA ASN A 29 -4.20 -9.65 -0.87
C ASN A 29 -3.61 -10.78 0.00
N ALA A 30 -2.33 -10.67 0.37
CA ALA A 30 -1.66 -11.60 1.29
C ALA A 30 -2.38 -11.76 2.65
N THR A 31 -3.16 -10.75 3.05
CA THR A 31 -3.93 -10.73 4.30
C THR A 31 -5.40 -11.09 4.14
N GLY A 32 -5.81 -11.58 2.96
CA GLY A 32 -7.21 -11.86 2.63
C GLY A 32 -7.89 -12.92 3.51
N HIS A 33 -7.12 -13.72 4.25
CA HIS A 33 -7.65 -14.69 5.22
C HIS A 33 -8.07 -14.05 6.56
N PHE A 34 -7.77 -12.75 6.77
CA PHE A 34 -8.31 -11.96 7.87
C PHE A 34 -9.53 -11.16 7.41
N SER A 35 -10.44 -10.85 8.32
CA SER A 35 -11.62 -10.02 8.03
C SER A 35 -11.40 -8.59 8.48
N GLY A 36 -11.76 -7.62 7.64
CA GLY A 36 -11.69 -6.19 7.95
C GLY A 36 -10.27 -5.72 8.29
N TRP A 37 -10.17 -4.73 9.17
CA TRP A 37 -8.89 -4.23 9.65
C TRP A 37 -8.39 -5.06 10.82
N LYS A 38 -7.14 -5.53 10.76
CA LYS A 38 -6.58 -6.38 11.82
C LYS A 38 -5.18 -5.93 12.22
N ALA A 39 -4.93 -5.87 13.52
CA ALA A 39 -3.60 -5.67 14.06
C ALA A 39 -2.83 -6.99 14.03
N LEU A 40 -1.66 -7.00 13.39
CA LEU A 40 -0.73 -8.12 13.33
C LEU A 40 0.58 -7.77 14.01
N LYS A 41 1.21 -8.77 14.64
CA LYS A 41 2.57 -8.65 15.15
C LYS A 41 3.58 -8.70 13.99
N ASN A 42 4.79 -8.21 14.24
CA ASN A 42 5.85 -8.11 13.24
C ASN A 42 6.25 -9.46 12.63
N ASP A 43 6.32 -10.52 13.45
CA ASP A 43 6.58 -11.89 13.02
C ASP A 43 5.47 -12.41 12.10
N GLN A 44 4.21 -12.12 12.42
CA GLN A 44 3.06 -12.49 11.59
C GLN A 44 3.08 -11.77 10.24
N VAL A 45 3.47 -10.49 10.21
CA VAL A 45 3.59 -9.75 8.94
C VAL A 45 4.78 -10.25 8.11
N ALA A 46 5.92 -10.54 8.74
CA ALA A 46 7.08 -11.09 8.06
C ALA A 46 6.76 -12.46 7.42
N ALA A 47 5.97 -13.30 8.09
CA ALA A 47 5.55 -14.61 7.60
C ALA A 47 4.58 -14.56 6.40
N LEU A 48 4.01 -13.40 6.07
CA LEU A 48 3.18 -13.24 4.86
C LEU A 48 4.01 -13.18 3.58
N GLU A 49 5.32 -12.93 3.70
CA GLU A 49 6.28 -12.81 2.58
C GLU A 49 5.74 -11.98 1.40
N PRO A 50 5.29 -10.73 1.61
CA PRO A 50 4.71 -9.93 0.54
C PRO A 50 5.71 -9.61 -0.57
N GLU A 51 5.25 -9.74 -1.81
CA GLU A 51 5.97 -9.32 -3.03
C GLU A 51 5.88 -7.82 -3.28
N ALA A 52 4.82 -7.17 -2.79
CA ALA A 52 4.65 -5.72 -2.83
C ALA A 52 3.91 -5.24 -1.58
N VAL A 53 4.13 -3.98 -1.18
CA VAL A 53 3.45 -3.35 -0.05
C VAL A 53 2.82 -2.04 -0.50
N VAL A 54 1.54 -1.85 -0.19
CA VAL A 54 0.88 -0.54 -0.26
C VAL A 54 0.65 -0.07 1.17
N ALA A 55 1.46 0.88 1.61
CA ALA A 55 1.35 1.51 2.92
C ALA A 55 0.44 2.74 2.83
N LEU A 56 -0.36 2.96 3.87
CA LEU A 56 -1.29 4.06 3.93
C LEU A 56 -0.78 5.14 4.88
N SER A 57 -0.61 6.36 4.39
CA SER A 57 -0.32 7.52 5.22
C SER A 57 -1.61 8.06 5.84
N ILE A 58 -1.56 8.44 7.12
CA ILE A 58 -2.71 8.97 7.87
C ILE A 58 -2.27 10.25 8.57
N GLY A 59 -2.61 11.40 7.98
CA GLY A 59 -2.40 12.72 8.57
C GLY A 59 -0.93 13.12 8.79
N ALA A 60 0.01 12.32 8.33
CA ALA A 60 1.45 12.60 8.38
C ALA A 60 2.13 11.96 7.17
N PRO A 61 3.18 12.59 6.61
CA PRO A 61 3.98 12.00 5.55
C PRO A 61 4.55 10.64 5.97
N LEU A 62 4.57 9.71 5.04
CA LEU A 62 5.21 8.42 5.19
C LEU A 62 6.09 8.19 3.96
N LEU A 63 7.33 7.75 4.17
CA LEU A 63 8.26 7.47 3.08
C LEU A 63 8.31 5.97 2.80
N ALA A 64 8.37 5.60 1.52
CA ALA A 64 8.54 4.21 1.11
C ALA A 64 9.83 3.59 1.69
N ALA A 65 10.88 4.40 1.87
CA ALA A 65 12.12 3.99 2.51
C ALA A 65 11.91 3.59 3.99
N ASP A 66 11.08 4.31 4.74
CA ASP A 66 10.79 3.99 6.14
C ASP A 66 9.98 2.70 6.25
N VAL A 67 9.03 2.49 5.34
CA VAL A 67 8.26 1.23 5.23
C VAL A 67 9.20 0.07 4.91
N SER A 68 10.09 0.25 3.94
CA SER A 68 11.06 -0.78 3.53
C SER A 68 12.05 -1.10 4.64
N ALA A 69 12.47 -0.11 5.44
CA ALA A 69 13.38 -0.28 6.56
C ALA A 69 12.73 -0.95 7.79
N HIS A 70 11.41 -1.06 7.82
CA HIS A 70 10.69 -1.63 8.96
C HIS A 70 11.15 -3.07 9.25
N PRO A 71 11.41 -3.47 10.51
CA PRO A 71 11.97 -4.79 10.81
C PRO A 71 11.19 -5.99 10.27
N ALA A 72 9.87 -5.87 10.18
CA ALA A 72 8.99 -6.89 9.63
C ALA A 72 8.97 -6.96 8.10
N LEU A 73 9.41 -5.91 7.40
CA LEU A 73 9.34 -5.77 5.95
C LEU A 73 10.71 -5.79 5.27
N LYS A 74 11.77 -5.33 5.93
CA LYS A 74 13.14 -5.26 5.35
C LYS A 74 13.65 -6.58 4.78
N GLY A 75 13.12 -7.70 5.28
CA GLY A 75 13.47 -9.04 4.84
C GLY A 75 12.60 -9.58 3.70
N THR A 76 11.54 -8.90 3.26
CA THR A 76 10.59 -9.42 2.27
C THR A 76 11.03 -9.09 0.84
N ALA A 77 10.42 -9.75 -0.16
CA ALA A 77 10.67 -9.43 -1.57
C ALA A 77 10.28 -7.98 -1.89
N ALA A 78 9.16 -7.49 -1.32
CA ALA A 78 8.72 -6.10 -1.49
C ALA A 78 9.80 -5.06 -1.19
N ALA A 79 10.50 -5.20 -0.04
CA ALA A 79 11.54 -4.26 0.34
C ALA A 79 12.82 -4.42 -0.51
N ARG A 80 13.21 -5.66 -0.85
CA ARG A 80 14.42 -5.93 -1.63
C ARG A 80 14.29 -5.44 -3.08
N GLU A 81 13.10 -5.53 -3.64
CA GLU A 81 12.81 -5.18 -5.04
C GLU A 81 12.24 -3.77 -5.20
N ASN A 82 12.21 -2.97 -4.11
CA ASN A 82 11.65 -1.62 -4.08
C ASN A 82 10.18 -1.54 -4.55
N ARG A 83 9.39 -2.58 -4.26
CA ARG A 83 7.94 -2.66 -4.58
C ARG A 83 7.10 -2.18 -3.40
N VAL A 84 7.38 -0.96 -2.95
CA VAL A 84 6.68 -0.33 -1.82
C VAL A 84 6.08 0.99 -2.27
N ALA A 85 4.75 1.09 -2.22
CA ALA A 85 4.02 2.32 -2.47
C ALA A 85 3.52 2.93 -1.16
N VAL A 86 3.49 4.26 -1.11
CA VAL A 86 2.78 5.01 -0.07
C VAL A 86 1.64 5.79 -0.69
N ALA A 87 0.41 5.53 -0.25
CA ALA A 87 -0.78 6.25 -0.68
C ALA A 87 -1.45 6.93 0.50
N ASP A 88 -2.10 8.07 0.26
CA ASP A 88 -3.01 8.66 1.25
C ASP A 88 -4.15 7.69 1.56
N ALA A 89 -4.43 7.46 2.85
CA ALA A 89 -5.42 6.48 3.27
C ALA A 89 -6.81 6.77 2.70
N LEU A 90 -7.25 8.04 2.72
CA LEU A 90 -8.57 8.42 2.23
C LEU A 90 -8.65 8.32 0.70
N ALA A 91 -7.58 8.70 0.00
CA ALA A 91 -7.51 8.59 -1.46
C ALA A 91 -7.54 7.13 -1.93
N PHE A 92 -6.86 6.22 -1.22
CA PHE A 92 -6.81 4.79 -1.56
C PHE A 92 -8.08 4.04 -1.17
N THR A 93 -8.68 4.36 -0.02
CA THR A 93 -9.80 3.57 0.55
C THR A 93 -11.17 4.24 0.43
N GLY A 94 -11.23 5.54 0.14
CA GLY A 94 -12.47 6.32 0.11
C GLY A 94 -13.24 6.26 -1.21
N PHE A 95 -12.64 5.69 -2.26
CA PHE A 95 -13.27 5.53 -3.59
C PHE A 95 -13.83 6.82 -4.22
N GLY A 96 -13.09 7.92 -4.08
CA GLY A 96 -13.46 9.24 -4.60
C GLY A 96 -13.02 9.50 -6.06
N PRO A 97 -13.05 10.77 -6.51
CA PRO A 97 -12.70 11.14 -7.90
C PRO A 97 -11.22 10.90 -8.27
N ARG A 98 -10.37 10.61 -7.29
CA ARG A 98 -8.94 10.29 -7.47
C ARG A 98 -8.65 8.80 -7.59
N THR A 99 -9.65 7.93 -7.40
CA THR A 99 -9.44 6.48 -7.28
C THR A 99 -8.75 5.89 -8.50
N ALA A 100 -9.13 6.24 -9.72
CA ALA A 100 -8.46 5.72 -10.91
C ALA A 100 -6.95 6.03 -10.92
N HIS A 101 -6.56 7.25 -10.54
CA HIS A 101 -5.16 7.67 -10.48
C HIS A 101 -4.38 6.96 -9.36
N VAL A 102 -4.97 6.87 -8.18
CA VAL A 102 -4.35 6.22 -7.01
C VAL A 102 -4.19 4.71 -7.24
N ILE A 103 -5.21 4.04 -7.80
CA ILE A 103 -5.13 2.62 -8.16
C ILE A 103 -4.10 2.39 -9.26
N ALA A 104 -4.04 3.23 -10.28
CA ALA A 104 -3.04 3.12 -11.34
C ALA A 104 -1.61 3.32 -10.80
N ALA A 105 -1.42 4.20 -9.82
CA ALA A 105 -0.12 4.41 -9.18
C ALA A 105 0.27 3.22 -8.29
N ALA A 106 -0.67 2.65 -7.53
CA ALA A 106 -0.44 1.41 -6.79
C ALA A 106 -0.10 0.24 -7.73
N ALA A 107 -0.82 0.10 -8.86
CA ALA A 107 -0.53 -0.93 -9.85
C ALA A 107 0.87 -0.79 -10.47
N GLN A 108 1.34 0.44 -10.71
CA GLN A 108 2.71 0.70 -11.19
C GLN A 108 3.77 0.25 -10.17
N ALA A 109 3.51 0.41 -8.87
CA ALA A 109 4.42 -0.06 -7.83
C ALA A 109 4.40 -1.59 -7.67
N ILE A 110 3.25 -2.23 -7.88
CA ILE A 110 3.11 -3.69 -7.85
C ILE A 110 3.78 -4.32 -9.09
N TYR A 111 3.67 -3.68 -10.25
CA TYR A 111 4.16 -4.16 -11.54
C TYR A 111 5.09 -3.15 -12.22
N PRO A 112 6.32 -2.97 -11.71
CA PRO A 112 7.25 -1.94 -12.22
C PRO A 112 7.64 -2.15 -13.69
N ASP A 113 7.64 -3.39 -14.18
CA ASP A 113 7.98 -3.73 -15.56
C ASP A 113 6.79 -3.63 -16.54
N ALA A 114 5.58 -3.41 -16.02
CA ALA A 114 4.39 -3.30 -16.85
C ALA A 114 4.24 -1.91 -17.46
N ARG A 115 3.71 -1.84 -18.69
CA ARG A 115 3.45 -0.57 -19.38
C ARG A 115 2.01 -0.12 -19.14
N PHE A 116 1.84 0.96 -18.39
CA PHE A 116 0.55 1.58 -18.16
C PHE A 116 0.30 2.75 -19.12
N ARG A 117 -0.93 2.87 -19.62
CA ARG A 117 -1.34 4.09 -20.32
C ARG A 117 -1.51 5.21 -19.29
N PRO A 118 -0.85 6.37 -19.45
CA PRO A 118 -1.01 7.46 -18.50
C PRO A 118 -2.46 7.95 -18.52
N LEU A 119 -3.02 8.15 -17.33
CA LEU A 119 -4.33 8.75 -17.17
C LEU A 119 -4.23 10.26 -17.41
N PRO A 120 -5.28 10.90 -17.97
CA PRO A 120 -5.28 12.35 -18.14
C PRO A 120 -5.15 13.02 -16.77
N ARG A 121 -4.30 14.05 -16.70
CA ARG A 121 -4.22 14.93 -15.52
C ARG A 121 -5.57 15.64 -15.33
N ARG A 122 -5.95 15.83 -14.08
CA ARG A 122 -7.17 16.51 -13.65
C ARG A 122 -6.82 17.58 -12.63
N GLU A 123 -7.59 18.65 -12.59
CA GLU A 123 -7.36 19.80 -11.71
C GLU A 123 -7.47 19.46 -10.21
N TRP A 124 -8.21 18.39 -9.88
CA TRP A 124 -8.38 17.88 -8.51
C TRP A 124 -7.32 16.85 -8.09
N LEU A 125 -6.27 16.67 -8.89
CA LEU A 125 -5.11 15.88 -8.46
C LEU A 125 -4.16 16.80 -7.73
N GLU A 126 -3.87 16.46 -6.47
CA GLU A 126 -2.74 17.03 -5.73
C GLU A 126 -1.43 16.50 -6.36
N ASP A 127 -0.31 17.21 -6.18
CA ASP A 127 0.98 16.85 -6.82
C ASP A 127 1.56 15.51 -6.28
N ASP A 128 1.01 15.02 -5.18
CA ASP A 128 1.53 13.98 -4.30
C ASP A 128 0.61 12.75 -4.25
N LEU A 129 0.16 12.30 -5.43
CA LEU A 129 -0.75 11.14 -5.55
C LEU A 129 -0.19 9.84 -4.98
N VAL A 130 1.14 9.66 -5.03
CA VAL A 130 1.92 8.61 -4.38
C VAL A 130 3.34 9.17 -4.27
N SER A 131 3.87 9.31 -3.07
CA SER A 131 5.32 9.52 -2.89
C SER A 131 6.01 8.21 -3.24
N LEU A 132 6.41 8.04 -4.51
CA LEU A 132 7.24 6.94 -5.01
C LEU A 132 8.72 7.25 -4.74
#